data_AF-A0A9X3W7G3-F1
#
_entry.id   AF-A0A9X3W7G3-F1
#
_cell.length_a   1.000
_cell.length_b   1.000
_cell.length_c   1.000
_cell.angle_alpha   90.00
_cell.angle_beta   90.00
_cell.angle_gamma   90.00
#
_symmetry.space_group_name_H-M   'P 1'
#
loop_
_entity.id
_entity.type
_entity.pdbx_description
1 polymer ?
#
loop_
_entity_poly.entity_id
_entity_poly.type
_entity_poly.pdbx_seq_one_letter_code
_entity_poly.pdbx_strand_id
1 'polypeptide(L)'
;MACGLFFSNQLLFWFLVVGTLINIFVVMFVSSRLEREYERTNMVHIIKDSLIERYGLMTMIALGEITSILYDFSKTPINWNRFIQFTLCKILVALLAVVYYQVLGELHVQLNSSIATSLTGWLFLLVILFIFLIDVSLYLVIIDGNLESKILFSFSLILMLLMIRVLFLISIHFKLSKLQIKLSWILLIEMIINLAAAFLPAMGMILLDILVLIIIASQGRIILKR
;
A
#
# COMPACT_ATOMS: atom_id res chain seq x y z
N MET A 1 12.55 -10.88 7.42
CA MET A 1 13.42 -11.95 6.85
C MET A 1 13.14 -13.35 7.42
N ALA A 2 11.87 -13.72 7.71
CA ALA A 2 11.55 -15.07 8.22
C ALA A 2 11.19 -16.07 7.10
N CYS A 3 10.51 -15.63 6.04
CA CYS A 3 10.15 -16.51 4.90
C CYS A 3 11.33 -16.79 3.95
N GLY A 4 12.30 -15.86 3.85
CA GLY A 4 13.51 -16.04 3.03
C GLY A 4 14.49 -17.08 3.58
N LEU A 5 14.28 -17.56 4.82
CA LEU A 5 15.05 -18.65 5.43
C LEU A 5 14.60 -20.05 4.96
N PHE A 6 13.39 -20.18 4.39
CA PHE A 6 12.79 -21.48 4.09
C PHE A 6 12.54 -21.75 2.60
N PHE A 7 12.52 -20.73 1.74
CA PHE A 7 12.19 -20.88 0.31
C PHE A 7 13.13 -20.08 -0.59
N SER A 8 13.44 -20.62 -1.77
CA SER A 8 14.15 -19.87 -2.81
C SER A 8 13.30 -18.69 -3.30
N ASN A 9 13.94 -17.58 -3.70
CA ASN A 9 13.27 -16.35 -4.12
C ASN A 9 12.19 -16.58 -5.20
N GLN A 10 12.39 -17.54 -6.11
CA GLN A 10 11.41 -17.94 -7.13
C GLN A 10 10.20 -18.68 -6.57
N LEU A 11 10.39 -19.60 -5.62
CA LEU A 11 9.29 -20.32 -4.98
C LEU A 11 8.44 -19.38 -4.14
N LEU A 12 9.07 -18.43 -3.46
CA LEU A 12 8.40 -17.43 -2.63
C LEU A 12 7.49 -16.52 -3.48
N PHE A 13 7.97 -16.13 -4.67
CA PHE A 13 7.16 -15.39 -5.65
C PHE A 13 5.93 -16.19 -6.10
N TRP A 14 6.09 -17.46 -6.48
CA TRP A 14 4.96 -18.29 -6.88
C TRP A 14 3.98 -18.56 -5.74
N PHE A 15 4.46 -18.74 -4.50
CA PHE A 15 3.60 -18.86 -3.33
C PHE A 15 2.79 -17.59 -3.07
N LEU A 16 3.39 -16.41 -3.27
CA LEU A 16 2.68 -15.14 -3.16
C LEU A 16 1.61 -14.99 -4.25
N VAL A 17 1.94 -15.30 -5.50
CA VAL A 17 1.01 -15.22 -6.64
C VAL A 17 -0.13 -16.23 -6.49
N VAL A 18 0.17 -17.49 -6.20
CA VAL A 18 -0.84 -18.53 -5.99
C VAL A 18 -1.67 -18.25 -4.74
N GLY A 19 -1.04 -17.81 -3.66
CA GLY A 19 -1.73 -17.43 -2.42
C GLY A 19 -2.69 -16.27 -2.63
N THR A 20 -2.29 -15.23 -3.37
CA THR A 20 -3.18 -14.12 -3.72
C THR A 20 -4.32 -14.55 -4.65
N LEU A 21 -4.05 -15.40 -5.65
CA LEU A 21 -5.08 -15.93 -6.54
C LEU A 21 -6.10 -16.80 -5.81
N ILE A 22 -5.65 -17.73 -4.96
CA ILE A 22 -6.52 -18.58 -4.13
C ILE A 22 -7.38 -17.69 -3.22
N ASN A 23 -6.77 -16.68 -2.60
CA ASN A 23 -7.49 -15.75 -1.73
C ASN A 23 -8.58 -14.97 -2.46
N ILE A 24 -8.30 -14.44 -3.66
CA ILE A 24 -9.31 -13.75 -4.49
C ILE A 24 -10.45 -14.71 -4.86
N PHE A 25 -10.12 -15.94 -5.25
CA PHE A 25 -11.13 -16.94 -5.59
C PHE A 25 -12.02 -17.32 -4.40
N VAL A 26 -11.43 -17.48 -3.21
CA VAL A 26 -12.18 -17.78 -1.98
C VAL A 26 -13.22 -16.69 -1.69
N VAL A 27 -12.91 -15.42 -1.91
CA VAL A 27 -13.88 -14.32 -1.77
C VAL A 27 -15.06 -14.47 -2.70
N MET A 28 -14.82 -14.80 -3.97
CA MET A 28 -15.89 -15.00 -4.95
C MET A 28 -16.83 -16.14 -4.52
N PHE A 29 -16.29 -17.24 -3.98
CA PHE A 29 -17.10 -18.39 -3.56
C PHE A 29 -17.79 -18.21 -2.20
N VAL A 30 -17.16 -17.53 -1.24
CA VAL A 30 -17.70 -17.36 0.12
C VAL A 30 -18.73 -16.23 0.19
N SER A 31 -18.70 -15.27 -0.75
CA SER A 31 -19.61 -14.12 -0.84
C SER A 31 -21.09 -14.48 -0.59
N SER A 32 -21.60 -15.48 -1.30
CA SER A 32 -23.01 -15.90 -1.24
C SER A 32 -23.43 -16.60 0.07
N ARG A 33 -22.47 -17.16 0.83
CA ARG A 33 -22.73 -17.76 2.14
C ARG A 33 -22.64 -16.72 3.25
N LEU A 34 -21.68 -15.80 3.13
CA LEU A 34 -21.49 -14.69 4.06
C LEU A 34 -22.72 -13.79 4.08
N GLU A 35 -23.27 -13.46 2.91
CA GLU A 35 -24.46 -12.62 2.79
C GLU A 35 -25.67 -13.23 3.50
N ARG A 36 -25.90 -14.54 3.31
CA ARG A 36 -26.95 -15.28 4.02
C ARG A 36 -26.75 -15.32 5.53
N GLU A 37 -25.52 -15.35 6.02
CA GLU A 37 -25.24 -15.29 7.47
C GLU A 37 -25.56 -13.91 8.04
N TYR A 38 -25.13 -12.83 7.36
CA TYR A 38 -25.44 -11.46 7.77
C TYR A 38 -26.95 -11.21 7.81
N GLU A 39 -27.69 -11.67 6.80
CA GLU A 39 -29.16 -11.58 6.75
C GLU A 39 -29.82 -12.41 7.87
N ARG A 40 -29.37 -13.64 8.11
CA ARG A 40 -29.94 -14.52 9.16
C ARG A 40 -29.70 -14.00 10.58
N THR A 41 -28.60 -13.27 10.79
CA THR A 41 -28.18 -12.82 12.12
C THR A 41 -28.44 -11.34 12.38
N ASN A 42 -29.03 -10.61 11.41
CA ASN A 42 -29.22 -9.15 11.47
C ASN A 42 -27.93 -8.39 11.88
N MET A 43 -26.77 -8.87 11.43
CA MET A 43 -25.50 -8.20 11.73
C MET A 43 -25.34 -6.95 10.88
N VAL A 44 -24.87 -5.86 11.50
CA VAL A 44 -24.53 -4.64 10.77
C VAL A 44 -23.24 -4.88 9.98
N HIS A 45 -23.21 -4.44 8.72
CA HIS A 45 -22.06 -4.55 7.83
C HIS A 45 -20.97 -3.55 8.21
N ILE A 46 -20.18 -3.86 9.23
CA ILE A 46 -19.10 -3.01 9.73
C ILE A 46 -17.81 -3.83 9.80
N ILE A 47 -16.68 -3.19 9.47
CA ILE A 47 -15.36 -3.76 9.74
C ILE A 47 -15.11 -3.65 11.24
N LYS A 48 -14.87 -4.78 11.90
CA LYS A 48 -14.61 -4.79 13.35
C LYS A 48 -13.34 -4.00 13.67
N ASP A 49 -13.37 -3.19 14.71
CA ASP A 49 -12.21 -2.41 15.19
C ASP A 49 -10.99 -3.31 15.46
N SER A 50 -11.22 -4.50 16.02
CA SER A 50 -10.15 -5.51 16.22
C SER A 50 -9.44 -5.97 14.94
N LEU A 51 -10.08 -5.91 13.76
CA LEU A 51 -9.44 -6.20 12.48
C LEU A 51 -8.61 -4.99 12.02
N ILE A 52 -9.15 -3.80 12.17
CA ILE A 52 -8.48 -2.53 11.85
C ILE A 52 -7.19 -2.39 12.66
N GLU A 53 -7.23 -2.67 13.96
CA GLU A 53 -6.07 -2.68 14.85
C GLU A 53 -5.00 -3.69 14.40
N ARG A 54 -5.41 -4.92 14.06
CA ARG A 54 -4.50 -5.96 13.56
C ARG A 54 -3.81 -5.55 12.25
N TYR A 55 -4.54 -4.94 11.33
CA TYR A 55 -3.97 -4.43 10.07
C TYR A 55 -3.02 -3.25 10.30
N GLY A 56 -3.35 -2.36 11.25
CA GLY A 56 -2.44 -1.30 11.71
C GLY A 56 -1.12 -1.88 12.24
N LEU A 57 -1.20 -2.87 13.13
CA LEU A 57 -0.02 -3.56 13.69
C LEU A 57 0.82 -4.24 12.61
N MET A 58 0.20 -5.00 11.69
CA MET A 58 0.91 -5.65 10.59
C MET A 58 1.61 -4.64 9.67
N THR A 59 0.98 -3.50 9.41
CA THR A 59 1.58 -2.43 8.62
C THR A 59 2.75 -1.76 9.34
N MET A 60 2.63 -1.55 10.65
CA MET A 60 3.74 -1.04 11.46
C MET A 60 4.95 -1.97 11.43
N ILE A 61 4.72 -3.29 11.48
CA ILE A 61 5.78 -4.31 11.33
C ILE A 61 6.43 -4.20 9.94
N ALA A 62 5.63 -4.15 8.87
CA ALA A 62 6.13 -4.06 7.50
C ALA A 62 6.96 -2.79 7.27
N LEU A 63 6.49 -1.62 7.74
CA LEU A 63 7.23 -0.36 7.68
C LEU A 63 8.51 -0.39 8.54
N GLY A 64 8.48 -1.11 9.66
CA GLY A 64 9.63 -1.37 10.52
C GLY A 64 10.71 -2.20 9.81
N GLU A 65 10.30 -3.18 9.00
CA GLU A 65 11.22 -4.02 8.22
C GLU A 65 11.98 -3.19 7.18
N ILE A 66 11.28 -2.31 6.44
CA ILE A 66 11.92 -1.35 5.51
C ILE A 66 12.96 -0.50 6.25
N THR A 67 12.59 -0.01 7.42
CA THR A 67 13.47 0.79 8.28
C THR A 67 14.74 0.05 8.69
N SER A 68 14.64 -1.24 9.01
CA SER A 68 15.76 -2.08 9.41
C SER A 68 16.73 -2.31 8.24
N ILE A 69 16.20 -2.62 7.07
CA ILE A 69 17.00 -2.86 5.86
C ILE A 69 17.76 -1.61 5.44
N LEU A 70 17.10 -0.44 5.51
CA LEU A 70 17.75 0.84 5.27
C LEU A 70 18.88 1.12 6.28
N TYR A 71 18.71 0.72 7.54
CA TYR A 71 19.74 0.90 8.57
C TYR A 71 20.97 0.05 8.31
N ASP A 72 20.80 -1.19 7.87
CA ASP A 72 21.93 -2.05 7.50
C ASP A 72 22.68 -1.51 6.28
N PHE A 73 22.00 -0.86 5.33
CA PHE A 73 22.64 -0.16 4.22
C PHE A 73 23.50 1.04 4.66
N SER A 74 23.20 1.63 5.82
CA SER A 74 23.95 2.78 6.35
C SER A 74 25.29 2.38 7.03
N LYS A 75 25.52 1.09 7.29
CA LYS A 75 26.74 0.60 7.96
C LYS A 75 27.94 0.55 7.00
N THR A 76 28.75 1.62 7.04
CA THR A 76 30.16 1.75 6.59
C THR A 76 30.52 1.59 5.09
N PRO A 77 31.51 2.35 4.58
CA PRO A 77 32.02 3.62 5.12
C PRO A 77 30.99 4.74 4.95
N ILE A 78 31.05 5.73 5.84
CA ILE A 78 30.17 6.92 5.84
C ILE A 78 30.47 7.73 4.57
N ASN A 79 29.52 7.72 3.64
CA ASN A 79 29.52 8.55 2.44
C ASN A 79 28.29 9.47 2.52
N TRP A 80 28.50 10.78 2.35
CA TRP A 80 27.42 11.77 2.35
C TRP A 80 26.28 11.40 1.40
N ASN A 81 26.60 10.81 0.24
CA ASN A 81 25.57 10.36 -0.71
C ASN A 81 24.71 9.21 -0.14
N ARG A 82 25.32 8.26 0.58
CA ARG A 82 24.59 7.16 1.24
C ARG A 82 23.74 7.66 2.41
N PHE A 83 24.24 8.65 3.15
CA PHE A 83 23.48 9.29 4.23
C PHE A 83 22.25 10.03 3.70
N ILE A 84 22.41 10.78 2.60
CA ILE A 84 21.29 11.44 1.90
C ILE A 84 20.29 10.39 1.39
N GLN A 85 20.77 9.30 0.79
CA GLN A 85 19.93 8.20 0.31
C GLN A 85 19.08 7.61 1.42
N PHE A 86 19.73 7.28 2.54
CA PHE A 86 19.09 6.73 3.73
C PHE A 86 18.01 7.67 4.26
N THR A 87 18.34 8.97 4.37
CA THR A 87 17.41 9.99 4.87
C THR A 87 16.20 10.14 3.96
N LEU A 88 16.39 10.17 2.64
CA LEU A 88 15.29 10.24 1.67
C LEU A 88 14.40 8.99 1.74
N CYS A 89 14.99 7.79 1.82
CA CYS A 89 14.22 6.56 1.95
C CYS A 89 13.42 6.53 3.27
N LYS A 90 13.98 7.07 4.35
CA LYS A 90 13.24 7.22 5.62
C LYS A 90 12.04 8.16 5.50
N ILE A 91 12.22 9.30 4.81
CA ILE A 91 11.12 10.23 4.54
C ILE A 91 10.04 9.56 3.70
N LEU A 92 10.43 8.82 2.65
CA LEU A 92 9.51 8.05 1.81
C LEU A 92 8.68 7.06 2.64
N VAL A 93 9.32 6.24 3.48
CA VAL A 93 8.63 5.27 4.35
C VAL A 93 7.67 5.96 5.33
N ALA A 94 8.09 7.09 5.91
CA ALA A 94 7.22 7.88 6.78
C ALA A 94 5.99 8.42 6.04
N LEU A 95 6.14 8.87 4.79
CA LEU A 95 5.03 9.34 3.97
C LEU A 95 4.08 8.21 3.58
N LEU A 96 4.59 7.02 3.24
CA LEU A 96 3.76 5.83 3.01
C LEU A 96 2.91 5.50 4.24
N ALA A 97 3.50 5.58 5.44
CA ALA A 97 2.77 5.41 6.69
C ALA A 97 1.66 6.45 6.85
N VAL A 98 1.96 7.73 6.61
CA VAL A 98 0.97 8.81 6.70
C VAL A 98 -0.20 8.58 5.74
N VAL A 99 0.08 8.23 4.48
CA VAL A 99 -0.97 7.98 3.48
C VAL A 99 -1.85 6.79 3.88
N TYR A 100 -1.25 5.72 4.42
CA TYR A 100 -1.99 4.56 4.90
C TYR A 100 -2.88 4.89 6.11
N TYR A 101 -2.32 5.53 7.14
CA TYR A 101 -3.06 5.85 8.37
C TYR A 101 -4.13 6.93 8.18
N GLN A 102 -3.98 7.82 7.19
CA GLN A 102 -5.03 8.76 6.81
C GLN A 102 -6.32 8.05 6.41
N VAL A 103 -6.22 6.96 5.64
CA VAL A 103 -7.39 6.17 5.25
C VAL A 103 -7.90 5.35 6.43
N LEU A 104 -6.99 4.75 7.21
CA LEU A 104 -7.30 3.91 8.36
C LEU A 104 -8.15 4.62 9.43
N GLY A 105 -7.87 5.91 9.67
CA GLY A 105 -8.64 6.73 10.61
C GLY A 105 -10.11 6.95 10.22
N GLU A 106 -10.46 6.79 8.94
CA GLU A 106 -11.83 7.03 8.45
C GLU A 106 -12.72 5.78 8.41
N LEU A 107 -12.22 4.55 8.62
CA LEU A 107 -12.96 3.31 8.33
C LEU A 107 -14.06 2.90 9.31
N HIS A 108 -14.44 3.75 10.26
CA HIS A 108 -15.57 3.48 11.15
C HIS A 108 -16.94 3.53 10.43
N VAL A 109 -16.96 3.59 9.09
CA VAL A 109 -18.15 3.75 8.26
C VAL A 109 -18.84 2.38 8.06
N GLN A 110 -20.17 2.38 8.22
CA GLN A 110 -21.03 1.24 7.91
C GLN A 110 -21.07 1.00 6.39
N LEU A 111 -20.81 -0.23 5.97
CA LEU A 111 -20.81 -0.63 4.57
C LEU A 111 -22.20 -1.11 4.16
N ASN A 112 -22.52 -1.03 2.87
CA ASN A 112 -23.85 -1.40 2.37
C ASN A 112 -24.02 -2.91 2.14
N SER A 113 -22.93 -3.70 2.16
CA SER A 113 -23.00 -5.14 1.93
C SER A 113 -21.91 -5.94 2.65
N SER A 114 -22.21 -7.21 2.89
CA SER A 114 -21.28 -8.21 3.42
C SER A 114 -20.08 -8.42 2.47
N ILE A 115 -20.33 -8.36 1.16
CA ILE A 115 -19.32 -8.46 0.11
C ILE A 115 -18.37 -7.27 0.16
N ALA A 116 -18.89 -6.05 0.30
CA ALA A 116 -18.07 -4.86 0.46
C ALA A 116 -17.21 -4.98 1.72
N THR A 117 -17.79 -5.42 2.85
CA THR A 117 -17.06 -5.61 4.12
C THR A 117 -15.90 -6.60 3.97
N SER A 118 -16.12 -7.73 3.29
CA SER A 118 -15.07 -8.70 3.00
C SER A 118 -14.00 -8.11 2.08
N LEU A 119 -14.39 -7.51 0.96
CA LEU A 119 -13.47 -6.91 -0.01
C LEU A 119 -12.59 -5.82 0.60
N THR A 120 -13.13 -4.98 1.49
CA THR A 120 -12.36 -3.96 2.19
C THR A 120 -11.30 -4.60 3.10
N GLY A 121 -11.64 -5.69 3.81
CA GLY A 121 -10.66 -6.48 4.58
C GLY A 121 -9.53 -7.04 3.71
N TRP A 122 -9.84 -7.55 2.52
CA TRP A 122 -8.83 -8.06 1.58
C TRP A 122 -7.95 -6.97 0.98
N LEU A 123 -8.52 -5.80 0.70
CA LEU A 123 -7.77 -4.64 0.25
C LEU A 123 -6.70 -4.24 1.29
N PHE A 124 -6.98 -4.33 2.59
CA PHE A 124 -5.93 -4.11 3.62
C PHE A 124 -4.79 -5.10 3.54
N LEU A 125 -5.10 -6.39 3.41
CA LEU A 125 -4.08 -7.43 3.26
C LEU A 125 -3.23 -7.21 2.01
N LEU A 126 -3.84 -6.82 0.90
CA LEU A 126 -3.12 -6.49 -0.32
C LEU A 126 -2.25 -5.25 -0.14
N VAL A 127 -2.72 -4.20 0.55
CA VAL A 127 -1.88 -3.03 0.86
C VAL A 127 -0.65 -3.43 1.68
N ILE A 128 -0.82 -4.26 2.71
CA ILE A 128 0.29 -4.78 3.52
C ILE A 128 1.27 -5.57 2.65
N LEU A 129 0.76 -6.43 1.76
CA LEU A 129 1.60 -7.17 0.81
C LEU A 129 2.41 -6.24 -0.09
N PHE A 130 1.79 -5.19 -0.63
CA PHE A 130 2.50 -4.22 -1.46
C PHE A 130 3.52 -3.39 -0.69
N ILE A 131 3.32 -3.15 0.61
CA ILE A 131 4.36 -2.52 1.46
C ILE A 131 5.59 -3.42 1.55
N PHE A 132 5.42 -4.75 1.71
CA PHE A 132 6.55 -5.68 1.64
C PHE A 132 7.20 -5.74 0.26
N LEU A 133 6.42 -5.64 -0.83
CA LEU A 133 6.97 -5.60 -2.18
C LEU A 133 7.75 -4.31 -2.43
N ILE A 134 7.28 -3.19 -1.91
CA ILE A 134 7.98 -1.89 -1.89
C ILE A 134 9.29 -2.02 -1.12
N ASP A 135 9.31 -2.74 0.01
CA ASP A 135 10.53 -2.99 0.78
C ASP A 135 11.61 -3.66 -0.08
N VAL A 136 11.28 -4.83 -0.64
CA VAL A 136 12.19 -5.63 -1.45
C VAL A 136 12.63 -4.86 -2.69
N SER A 137 11.72 -4.19 -3.38
CA SER A 137 12.04 -3.44 -4.59
C SER A 137 12.86 -2.18 -4.30
N LEU A 138 12.61 -1.47 -3.19
CA LEU A 138 13.42 -0.33 -2.75
C LEU A 138 14.86 -0.75 -2.45
N TYR A 139 15.04 -1.89 -1.79
CA TYR A 139 16.37 -2.47 -1.56
C TYR A 139 17.11 -2.74 -2.87
N LEU A 140 16.44 -3.35 -3.86
CA LEU A 140 17.01 -3.62 -5.19
C LEU A 140 17.32 -2.34 -5.98
N VAL A 141 16.51 -1.30 -5.84
CA VAL A 141 16.77 0.03 -6.43
C VAL A 141 18.01 0.67 -5.83
N ILE A 142 18.22 0.50 -4.53
CA ILE A 142 19.35 1.08 -3.81
C ILE A 142 20.67 0.38 -4.15
N ILE A 143 20.67 -0.94 -4.31
CA ILE A 143 21.87 -1.74 -4.56
C ILE A 143 22.23 -1.80 -6.05
N ASP A 144 21.29 -2.20 -6.90
CA ASP A 144 21.57 -2.49 -8.30
C ASP A 144 21.17 -1.32 -9.22
N GLY A 145 20.15 -0.55 -8.84
CA GLY A 145 19.68 0.64 -9.57
C GLY A 145 19.27 0.39 -11.03
N ASN A 146 19.09 -0.88 -11.42
CA ASN A 146 18.73 -1.27 -12.77
C ASN A 146 17.29 -0.84 -13.12
N LEU A 147 16.97 -0.83 -14.41
CA LEU A 147 15.65 -0.37 -14.86
C LEU A 147 14.53 -1.29 -14.34
N GLU A 148 14.78 -2.60 -14.28
CA GLU A 148 13.80 -3.58 -13.83
C GLU A 148 13.41 -3.38 -12.36
N SER A 149 14.36 -3.14 -11.45
CA SER A 149 14.07 -2.89 -10.04
C SER A 149 13.32 -1.57 -9.84
N LYS A 150 13.68 -0.53 -10.60
CA LYS A 150 12.96 0.76 -10.60
C LYS A 150 11.53 0.63 -11.10
N ILE A 151 11.29 -0.11 -12.19
CA ILE A 151 9.94 -0.37 -12.69
C ILE A 151 9.14 -1.17 -11.66
N LEU A 152 9.73 -2.21 -11.06
CA LEU A 152 9.07 -3.01 -10.03
C LEU A 152 8.67 -2.14 -8.82
N PHE A 153 9.56 -1.26 -8.37
CA PHE A 153 9.30 -0.33 -7.28
C PHE A 153 8.16 0.63 -7.64
N SER A 154 8.25 1.33 -8.76
CA SER A 154 7.21 2.27 -9.24
C SER A 154 5.86 1.58 -9.39
N PHE A 155 5.84 0.38 -9.95
CA PHE A 155 4.61 -0.40 -10.13
C PHE A 155 4.00 -0.82 -8.79
N SER A 156 4.83 -1.27 -7.83
CA SER A 156 4.38 -1.64 -6.49
C SER A 156 3.78 -0.45 -5.75
N LEU A 157 4.43 0.72 -5.85
CA LEU A 157 3.96 1.97 -5.25
C LEU A 157 2.65 2.44 -5.88
N ILE A 158 2.52 2.35 -7.21
CA ILE A 158 1.28 2.65 -7.93
C ILE A 158 0.13 1.76 -7.45
N LEU A 159 0.35 0.45 -7.35
CA LEU A 159 -0.69 -0.50 -6.92
C LEU A 159 -1.10 -0.27 -5.47
N MET A 160 -0.13 -0.03 -4.57
CA MET A 160 -0.43 0.34 -3.19
C MET A 160 -1.32 1.58 -3.11
N LEU A 161 -0.94 2.65 -3.81
CA LEU A 161 -1.70 3.91 -3.82
C LEU A 161 -3.10 3.75 -4.40
N LEU A 162 -3.23 2.95 -5.47
CA LEU A 162 -4.53 2.63 -6.06
C LEU A 162 -5.41 1.91 -5.04
N MET A 163 -4.89 0.91 -4.31
CA MET A 163 -5.64 0.19 -3.29
C MET A 163 -6.06 1.09 -2.12
N ILE A 164 -5.16 1.95 -1.64
CA ILE A 164 -5.47 2.94 -0.59
C ILE A 164 -6.60 3.88 -1.05
N ARG A 165 -6.59 4.30 -2.32
CA ARG A 165 -7.64 5.16 -2.86
C ARG A 165 -8.97 4.44 -3.05
N VAL A 166 -8.95 3.16 -3.43
CA VAL A 166 -10.16 2.32 -3.46
C VAL A 166 -10.74 2.17 -2.06
N LEU A 167 -9.90 1.92 -1.04
CA LEU A 167 -10.34 1.89 0.36
C LEU A 167 -11.00 3.21 0.79
N PHE A 168 -10.40 4.33 0.42
CA PHE A 168 -10.94 5.67 0.69
C PHE A 168 -12.28 5.92 -0.02
N LEU A 169 -12.42 5.52 -1.29
CA LEU A 169 -13.66 5.65 -2.04
C LEU A 169 -14.79 4.78 -1.46
N ILE A 170 -14.45 3.59 -0.96
CA ILE A 170 -15.40 2.72 -0.26
C ILE A 170 -15.84 3.35 1.07
N SER A 171 -14.90 3.98 1.79
CA SER A 171 -15.17 4.67 3.07
C SER A 171 -16.11 5.87 2.89
N ILE A 172 -15.93 6.69 1.86
CA ILE A 172 -16.72 7.93 1.64
C ILE A 172 -17.99 7.65 0.83
N HIS A 173 -18.70 6.56 1.12
CA HIS A 173 -19.95 6.27 0.42
C HIS A 173 -20.90 7.48 0.51
N PHE A 174 -21.38 7.93 -0.66
CA PHE A 174 -22.57 8.78 -0.89
C PHE A 174 -22.49 10.29 -1.13
N LYS A 175 -21.33 10.99 -1.22
CA LYS A 175 -21.39 12.47 -1.31
C LYS A 175 -20.85 13.27 -2.49
N LEU A 176 -20.02 12.78 -3.43
CA LEU A 176 -19.54 13.67 -4.50
C LEU A 176 -19.23 13.01 -5.86
N SER A 177 -20.18 13.07 -6.80
CA SER A 177 -19.96 12.68 -8.22
C SER A 177 -18.90 13.53 -8.94
N LYS A 178 -18.84 14.85 -8.63
CA LYS A 178 -17.81 15.74 -9.21
C LYS A 178 -16.42 15.54 -8.62
N LEU A 179 -16.31 15.07 -7.36
CA LEU A 179 -15.03 14.80 -6.72
C LEU A 179 -14.42 13.49 -7.23
N GLN A 180 -15.25 12.48 -7.53
CA GLN A 180 -14.82 11.22 -8.12
C GLN A 180 -14.08 11.42 -9.45
N ILE A 181 -14.65 12.19 -10.39
CA ILE A 181 -14.01 12.45 -11.69
C ILE A 181 -12.67 13.17 -11.51
N LYS A 182 -12.60 14.17 -10.62
CA LYS A 182 -11.37 14.92 -10.34
C LYS A 182 -10.30 14.04 -9.69
N LEU A 183 -10.67 13.15 -8.76
CA LEU A 183 -9.75 12.19 -8.14
C LEU A 183 -9.20 11.19 -9.17
N SER A 184 -10.01 10.71 -10.10
CA SER A 184 -9.58 9.75 -11.12
C SER A 184 -8.54 10.34 -12.08
N TRP A 185 -8.70 11.60 -12.50
CA TRP A 185 -7.69 12.28 -13.33
C TRP A 185 -6.39 12.52 -12.60
N ILE A 186 -6.46 12.91 -11.32
CA ILE A 186 -5.28 13.07 -10.47
C ILE A 186 -4.53 11.75 -10.33
N LEU A 187 -5.23 10.63 -10.13
CA LEU A 187 -4.62 9.29 -10.07
C LEU A 187 -3.87 8.95 -11.36
N LEU A 188 -4.51 9.19 -12.51
CA LEU A 188 -3.90 8.89 -13.80
C LEU A 188 -2.62 9.69 -14.02
N ILE A 189 -2.61 10.97 -13.62
CA ILE A 189 -1.40 11.81 -13.66
C ILE A 189 -0.34 11.28 -12.69
N GLU A 190 -0.69 10.96 -11.44
CA GLU A 190 0.22 10.40 -10.44
C GLU A 190 0.85 9.07 -10.92
N MET A 191 0.07 8.20 -11.56
CA MET A 191 0.55 6.95 -12.15
C MET A 191 1.53 7.18 -13.29
N ILE A 192 1.24 8.12 -14.19
CA ILE A 192 2.14 8.47 -15.30
C ILE A 192 3.46 9.03 -14.75
N ILE A 193 3.39 9.91 -13.74
CA ILE A 193 4.57 10.52 -13.12
C ILE A 193 5.43 9.45 -12.43
N ASN A 194 4.83 8.57 -11.61
CA ASN A 194 5.56 7.51 -10.91
C ASN A 194 6.18 6.49 -11.87
N LEU A 195 5.51 6.19 -13.00
CA LEU A 195 6.07 5.30 -14.02
C LEU A 195 7.20 5.98 -14.80
N ALA A 196 7.04 7.27 -15.13
CA ALA A 196 8.10 8.06 -15.75
C ALA A 196 9.32 8.23 -14.81
N ALA A 197 9.09 8.24 -13.49
CA ALA A 197 10.14 8.31 -12.48
C ALA A 197 11.16 7.17 -12.61
N ALA A 198 10.74 5.99 -13.05
CA ALA A 198 11.61 4.82 -13.22
C ALA A 198 12.78 5.06 -14.20
N PHE A 199 12.62 6.01 -15.14
CA PHE A 199 13.67 6.39 -16.09
C PHE A 199 14.70 7.35 -15.50
N LEU A 200 14.45 7.94 -14.33
CA LEU A 200 15.41 8.78 -13.63
C LEU A 200 16.49 7.93 -12.94
N PRO A 201 17.63 8.53 -12.57
CA PRO A 201 18.56 7.93 -11.60
C PRO A 201 17.81 7.62 -10.28
N ALA A 202 18.22 6.58 -9.56
CA ALA A 202 17.52 6.10 -8.36
C ALA A 202 17.18 7.22 -7.35
N MET A 203 18.11 8.16 -7.13
CA MET A 203 17.87 9.32 -6.27
C MET A 203 16.81 10.29 -6.81
N GLY A 204 16.82 10.55 -8.12
CA GLY A 204 15.82 11.40 -8.77
C GLY A 204 14.42 10.77 -8.73
N MET A 205 14.35 9.45 -8.89
CA MET A 205 13.12 8.68 -8.73
C MET A 205 12.56 8.81 -7.31
N ILE A 206 13.35 8.46 -6.29
CA ILE A 206 12.93 8.54 -4.88
C ILE A 206 12.47 9.96 -4.51
N LEU A 207 13.17 10.99 -4.98
CA LEU A 207 12.80 12.39 -4.72
C LEU A 207 11.47 12.77 -5.38
N LEU A 208 11.23 12.31 -6.60
CA LEU A 208 9.95 12.51 -7.29
C LEU A 208 8.81 11.77 -6.58
N ASP A 209 9.03 10.52 -6.16
CA ASP A 209 8.04 9.73 -5.44
C ASP A 209 7.69 10.36 -4.08
N ILE A 210 8.66 10.93 -3.37
CA ILE A 210 8.43 11.72 -2.15
C ILE A 210 7.51 12.92 -2.45
N LEU A 211 7.77 13.66 -3.52
CA LEU A 211 6.93 14.81 -3.90
C LEU A 211 5.50 14.37 -4.22
N VAL A 212 5.33 13.27 -4.96
CA VAL A 212 4.01 12.69 -5.26
C VAL A 212 3.29 12.27 -3.98
N LEU A 213 3.96 11.59 -3.05
CA LEU A 213 3.36 11.19 -1.78
C LEU A 213 2.99 12.38 -0.89
N ILE A 214 3.77 13.47 -0.90
CA ILE A 214 3.40 14.72 -0.20
C ILE A 214 2.10 15.30 -0.76
N ILE A 215 1.99 15.33 -2.09
CA ILE A 215 0.78 15.81 -2.77
C ILE A 215 -0.43 14.95 -2.35
N ILE A 216 -0.29 13.62 -2.36
CA ILE A 216 -1.36 12.69 -1.96
C ILE A 216 -1.74 12.87 -0.48
N ALA A 217 -0.76 12.92 0.42
CA ALA A 217 -1.00 13.15 1.83
C ALA A 217 -1.68 14.51 2.11
N SER A 218 -1.39 15.53 1.29
CA SER A 218 -2.06 16.83 1.38
C SER A 218 -3.52 16.78 0.91
N GLN A 219 -3.81 16.01 -0.15
CA GLN A 219 -5.17 15.80 -0.65
C GLN A 219 -6.03 15.09 0.41
N GLY A 220 -5.50 14.02 1.03
CA GLY A 220 -6.20 13.31 2.11
C GLY A 220 -6.65 14.25 3.23
N ARG A 221 -5.77 15.16 3.69
CA ARG A 221 -6.12 16.19 4.69
C ARG A 221 -7.20 17.17 4.24
N ILE A 222 -7.19 17.59 2.98
CA ILE A 222 -8.18 18.56 2.46
C ILE A 222 -9.56 17.92 2.38
N ILE A 223 -9.62 16.63 2.03
CA ILE A 223 -10.87 15.89 1.94
C ILE A 223 -11.40 15.58 3.36
N LEU A 224 -10.54 15.18 4.29
CA LEU A 224 -10.84 14.93 5.71
C LEU A 224 -11.41 16.14 6.48
N LYS A 225 -11.09 17.37 6.07
CA LYS A 225 -11.56 18.60 6.72
C LYS A 225 -12.93 19.10 6.24
N ARG A 226 -13.52 18.45 5.23
CA ARG A 226 -14.83 18.82 4.67
C ARG A 226 -15.90 17.81 5.06
#